data_AF-A0A117MD61-F1
#
_entry.id   AF-A0A117MD61-F1
#
_cell.length_a   1.000
_cell.length_b   1.000
_cell.length_c   1.000
_cell.angle_alpha   90.00
_cell.angle_beta   90.00
_cell.angle_gamma   90.00
#
_symmetry.space_group_name_H-M   'P 1'
#
loop_
_entity.id
_entity.type
_entity.pdbx_description
1 polymer ?
#
loop_
_entity_poly.entity_id
_entity_poly.type
_entity_poly.pdbx_seq_one_letter_code
_entity_poly.pdbx_strand_id
1 'polypeptide(L)' 'MEKLKLLLASRKFWAALIGLFLIILKAWHPDFPLAEEELTNVVYVIVAYIMGTGIEDGLSRTQVFKKIS' A
#
# COMPACT_ATOMS: atom_id res chain seq x y z
N MET A 1 1.66 -18.18 -13.79
CA MET A 1 2.06 -18.33 -12.36
C MET A 1 3.00 -17.23 -11.89
N GLU A 2 4.05 -16.89 -12.64
CA GLU A 2 5.04 -15.86 -12.25
C GLU A 2 4.44 -14.48 -11.91
N LYS A 3 3.50 -13.98 -12.72
CA LYS A 3 2.85 -12.68 -12.45
C LYS A 3 2.06 -12.66 -11.13
N LEU A 4 1.38 -13.76 -10.79
CA LEU A 4 0.65 -13.90 -9.51
C LEU A 4 1.61 -13.95 -8.33
N LYS A 5 2.75 -14.65 -8.46
CA LYS A 5 3.81 -14.63 -7.45
C LYS A 5 4.35 -13.22 -7.21
N LEU A 6 4.60 -12.46 -8.29
CA LEU A 6 5.06 -11.07 -8.18
C LEU A 6 4.02 -10.16 -7.50
N LEU A 7 2.73 -10.41 -7.76
CA LEU A 7 1.63 -9.66 -7.15
C LEU A 7 1.54 -9.95 -5.64
N LEU A 8 1.60 -11.23 -5.26
CA LEU A 8 1.62 -11.67 -3.87
C LEU A 8 2.92 -11.34 -3.13
N ALA A 9 4.01 -11.04 -3.83
CA ALA A 9 5.26 -10.55 -3.23
C ALA A 9 5.30 -9.01 -3.09
N SER A 10 4.33 -8.30 -3.64
CA SER A 10 4.33 -6.82 -3.71
C SER A 10 3.94 -6.19 -2.37
N ARG A 11 4.88 -5.47 -1.75
CA ARG A 11 4.67 -4.76 -0.46
C ARG A 11 3.52 -3.74 -0.52
N LYS A 12 3.40 -3.01 -1.62
CA LYS A 12 2.33 -2.03 -1.87
C LYS A 12 0.96 -2.67 -2.05
N PHE A 13 0.90 -3.90 -2.57
CA PHE A 13 -0.35 -4.67 -2.64
C PHE A 13 -0.81 -5.08 -1.24
N TRP A 14 0.09 -5.62 -0.41
CA TRP A 14 -0.24 -5.98 0.96
C TRP A 14 -0.60 -4.77 1.82
N ALA A 15 0.08 -3.63 1.66
CA ALA A 15 -0.28 -2.39 2.36
C ALA A 15 -1.72 -1.94 2.03
N ALA A 16 -2.09 -1.98 0.74
CA ALA A 16 -3.45 -1.67 0.32
C ALA A 16 -4.48 -2.68 0.85
N LEU A 17 -4.14 -3.97 0.84
CA LEU A 17 -5.00 -5.04 1.35
C LEU A 17 -5.26 -4.90 2.85
N ILE A 18 -4.22 -4.59 3.64
CA ILE A 18 -4.34 -4.35 5.08
C ILE A 18 -5.19 -3.11 5.36
N GLY A 19 -4.95 -2.01 4.63
CA GLY A 19 -5.76 -0.79 4.77
C GLY A 19 -7.25 -1.06 4.46
N LEU A 20 -7.53 -1.79 3.39
CA LEU A 20 -8.89 -2.19 3.04
C LEU A 20 -9.51 -3.09 4.11
N PHE A 21 -8.75 -4.06 4.63
CA PHE A 21 -9.21 -4.97 5.67
C PHE A 21 -9.58 -4.22 6.96
N LEU A 22 -8.79 -3.23 7.37
CA LEU A 22 -9.10 -2.38 8.54
C LEU A 22 -10.42 -1.61 8.35
N ILE A 23 -10.67 -1.06 7.16
CA ILE A 23 -11.93 -0.37 6.85
C ILE A 23 -13.11 -1.33 6.92
N ILE A 24 -12.97 -2.54 6.35
CA ILE A 24 -14.02 -3.57 6.40
C ILE A 24 -14.29 -4.01 7.85
N LEU A 25 -13.25 -4.21 8.65
CA LEU A 25 -13.40 -4.59 10.06
C LEU A 25 -14.15 -3.52 10.86
N LYS A 26 -13.81 -2.23 10.67
CA LYS A 26 -14.53 -1.14 11.35
C LYS A 26 -15.98 -1.03 10.89
N ALA A 27 -16.24 -1.28 9.61
CA ALA A 27 -17.60 -1.29 9.06
C ALA A 27 -18.44 -2.46 9.59
N TRP A 28 -17.83 -3.64 9.78
CA TRP A 28 -18.53 -4.83 10.29
C TRP A 28 -18.66 -4.84 11.83
N HIS A 29 -17.69 -4.29 12.54
CA HIS A 29 -17.67 -4.19 14.01
C HIS A 29 -17.43 -2.73 14.44
N PRO A 30 -18.48 -1.91 14.57
CA PRO A 30 -18.37 -0.48 14.88
C PRO A 30 -17.67 -0.19 16.22
N ASP A 31 -17.82 -1.09 17.21
CA ASP A 31 -17.16 -1.00 18.52
C ASP A 31 -15.67 -1.37 18.50
N PHE A 32 -15.09 -1.62 17.31
CA PHE A 32 -13.66 -1.88 17.20
C PHE A 32 -12.87 -0.69 17.77
N PRO A 33 -11.84 -0.94 18.62
CA PRO A 33 -11.10 0.10 19.36
C PRO A 33 -10.15 0.88 18.44
N LEU A 34 -10.73 1.56 17.47
CA LEU A 34 -10.13 2.59 16.63
C LEU A 34 -11.11 3.75 16.61
N ALA A 35 -10.67 4.92 17.07
CA ALA A 35 -11.40 6.15 16.84
C ALA A 35 -11.37 6.50 15.34
N GLU A 36 -12.36 7.26 14.86
CA GLU A 36 -12.41 7.67 13.46
C GLU A 36 -11.14 8.42 13.03
N GLU A 37 -10.64 9.30 13.89
CA GLU A 37 -9.42 10.06 13.67
C GLU A 37 -8.17 9.16 13.54
N GLU A 38 -8.08 8.11 14.37
CA GLU A 38 -6.98 7.15 14.32
C GLU A 38 -7.02 6.33 13.02
N LEU A 39 -8.22 5.91 12.59
CA LEU A 39 -8.39 5.20 11.33
C LEU A 39 -7.94 6.06 10.15
N THR A 40 -8.35 7.33 10.11
CA THR A 40 -7.91 8.28 9.08
C THR A 40 -6.40 8.47 9.08
N ASN A 41 -5.78 8.59 10.25
CA ASN A 41 -4.32 8.71 10.37
C ASN A 41 -3.60 7.46 9.84
N VAL A 42 -4.08 6.26 10.18
CA VAL A 42 -3.53 5.00 9.66
C VAL A 42 -3.66 4.93 8.14
N VAL A 43 -4.83 5.32 7.59
CA VAL A 43 -5.04 5.36 6.13
C VAL A 43 -4.06 6.33 5.48
N TYR A 44 -3.85 7.53 6.03
CA TYR A 44 -2.87 8.47 5.48
C TYR A 44 -1.45 7.91 5.45
N VAL A 45 -1.01 7.25 6.51
CA VAL A 45 0.32 6.61 6.56
C VAL A 45 0.44 5.52 5.51
N ILE A 46 -0.59 4.67 5.33
CA ILE A 46 -0.60 3.62 4.31
C ILE A 46 -0.54 4.23 2.90
N VAL A 47 -1.32 5.26 2.63
CA VAL A 47 -1.32 5.96 1.33
C VAL A 47 0.05 6.58 1.04
N ALA A 48 0.64 7.27 2.03
CA ALA A 48 1.97 7.86 1.90
C ALA A 48 3.05 6.79 1.62
N TYR A 49 2.98 5.65 2.31
CA TYR A 49 3.88 4.52 2.07
C TYR A 49 3.73 3.93 0.65
N ILE A 50 2.49 3.67 0.21
CA ILE A 50 2.23 3.15 -1.14
C ILE A 50 2.70 4.15 -2.21
N MET A 51 2.47 5.44 -2.00
CA MET A 51 2.93 6.48 -2.91
C MET A 51 4.46 6.54 -2.97
N GLY A 52 5.14 6.54 -1.82
CA GLY A 52 6.60 6.54 -1.75
C GLY A 52 7.22 5.36 -2.47
N THR A 53 6.71 4.14 -2.21
CA THR A 53 7.17 2.93 -2.90
C THR A 53 6.87 2.95 -4.40
N GLY A 54 5.74 3.52 -4.82
CA GLY A 54 5.39 3.70 -6.23
C GLY A 54 6.33 4.67 -6.96
N ILE A 55 6.69 5.77 -6.31
CA ILE A 55 7.64 6.76 -6.84
C ILE A 55 9.05 6.15 -6.94
N GLU A 56 9.52 5.47 -5.89
CA GLU A 56 10.83 4.81 -5.87
C GLU A 56 10.95 3.78 -7.00
N ASP A 57 9.93 2.93 -7.18
CA ASP A 57 9.88 1.95 -8.27
C ASP A 57 9.89 2.61 -9.66
N GLY A 58 9.16 3.72 -9.81
CA GLY A 58 9.07 4.48 -11.07
C GLY A 58 10.39 5.15 -11.44
N LEU A 59 11.02 5.84 -10.49
CA LEU A 59 12.31 6.50 -10.69
C LEU A 59 13.45 5.50 -10.93
N SER A 60 13.48 4.39 -10.19
CA SER A 60 14.49 3.35 -10.33
C SER A 60 14.48 2.74 -11.73
N ARG A 61 13.30 2.50 -12.31
CA ARG A 61 13.18 2.01 -13.70
C ARG A 61 13.68 3.03 -14.73
N THR A 62 13.38 4.31 -14.53
CA THR A 62 13.82 5.38 -15.45
C THR A 62 15.34 5.57 -15.45
N GLN A 63 16.01 5.45 -14.29
CA GLN A 63 17.46 5.55 -14.23
C GLN A 63 18.19 4.40 -14.95
N VAL A 64 17.63 3.19 -14.89
CA VAL A 64 18.17 2.05 -15.65
C VAL A 64 18.17 2.34 -17.15
N PHE A 65 17.08 2.91 -17.70
CA PHE A 65 17.02 3.28 -19.12
C PHE A 65 18.05 4.34 -19.52
N LYS A 66 18.30 5.34 -18.67
CA LYS A 66 19.28 6.41 -18.96
C LYS A 66 20.74 5.92 -18.94
N LYS A 67 21.05 4.86 -18.19
CA LYS A 67 22.42 4.31 -18.11
C LYS A 67 22.80 3.41 -19.28
N ILE A 68 21.81 2.91 -20.03
CA ILE A 68 22.00 1.96 -21.13
C ILE A 68 21.97 2.67 -22.51
N SER A 69 21.44 3.90 -22.57
CA SER A 69 21.53 4.80 -23.72
C SER A 69 22.82 5.62 -23.71
#